data_AF-A0A7J7FU85-F1
#
_entry.id   AF-A0A7J7FU85-F1
#
_cell.length_a   1.000
_cell.length_b   1.000
_cell.length_c   1.000
_cell.angle_alpha   90.00
_cell.angle_beta   90.00
_cell.angle_gamma   90.00
#
_symmetry.space_group_name_H-M   'P 1'
#
loop_
_entity.id
_entity.type
_entity.pdbx_description
1 polymer ?
#
loop_
_entity_poly.entity_id
_entity_poly.type
_entity_poly.pdbx_seq_one_letter_code
_entity_poly.pdbx_strand_id
1 'polypeptide(L)'
;MQLEARQSSEFWSDPKRLANTLQAENEESCTTYNMLKVSRHLFRWTKEMVYADYYERALTNGVLSIQRGREPGVMIYMLPQGKGASKARSYHGWGTKFNTFWCCYGTGIESFSKLGDSIYFEEAGKVPGLYIIQYISSSLNWTSGQILLNQKVEPAVSWNPHLHVTLTILSQEGPGLTSTLYLRIPLWTYSNDAKAVLNGQDLSLPAPGDFLSVTRKWSAGDKITLELPISLRTEAIKDERPEYASIQAILYGPYLLAGLTSGDWDVKTESSSSLSDWITPIPAAYNSHLISLSQDSGNSTFALTNSNQSITMEKFPEPGTDSSVRATFRLILNDSTYSEFSEPKDAVGKSVMLEPFDFPGMVISHQGTEKSLVVADSADGSSSVFRLVAGLNGKPDTVSMESESNQGCFMYSGVGYEPGSSIKLSCKPESSDAEFEQATSFSMKDGISNYHPISFVAKGVKRNFLLTPLLSLRDESYTLYFNFQS
;
A
#
# COMPACT_ATOMS: atom_id res chain seq x y z
N MET A 1 -11.38 -1.63 -22.62
CA MET A 1 -12.05 -2.05 -21.38
C MET A 1 -11.08 -1.76 -20.23
N GLN A 2 -10.97 -0.49 -19.84
CA GLN A 2 -9.93 0.01 -18.92
C GLN A 2 -10.65 0.51 -17.66
N LEU A 3 -10.52 -0.24 -16.56
CA LEU A 3 -11.31 -0.08 -15.32
C LEU A 3 -12.84 -0.03 -15.58
N GLU A 4 -13.65 0.05 -14.53
CA GLU A 4 -14.95 0.74 -14.61
C GLU A 4 -16.09 0.01 -15.32
N ALA A 5 -16.44 -1.16 -14.80
CA ALA A 5 -17.85 -1.39 -14.50
C ALA A 5 -18.23 -0.62 -13.23
N ARG A 6 -18.04 0.72 -13.23
CA ARG A 6 -18.31 1.56 -12.07
C ARG A 6 -19.78 1.91 -12.04
N GLN A 7 -20.50 1.02 -11.40
CA GLN A 7 -21.77 1.38 -10.81
C GLN A 7 -21.53 2.27 -9.58
N SER A 8 -22.54 3.06 -9.24
CA SER A 8 -22.67 3.74 -7.96
C SER A 8 -24.01 3.32 -7.34
N SER A 9 -24.02 2.95 -6.07
CA SER A 9 -25.24 2.48 -5.40
C SER A 9 -25.96 1.34 -6.16
N GLU A 10 -25.20 0.44 -6.80
CA GLU A 10 -25.67 -0.70 -7.62
C GLU A 10 -26.17 -0.35 -9.03
N PHE A 11 -26.11 0.92 -9.45
CA PHE A 11 -26.57 1.36 -10.75
C PHE A 11 -25.45 1.91 -11.63
N TRP A 12 -25.44 1.53 -12.91
CA TRP A 12 -24.69 2.28 -13.92
C TRP A 12 -25.37 3.62 -14.17
N SER A 13 -24.57 4.68 -14.15
CA SER A 13 -25.00 6.03 -14.52
C SER A 13 -24.55 6.36 -15.94
N ASP A 14 -24.75 7.61 -16.36
CA ASP A 14 -24.35 8.07 -17.68
C ASP A 14 -22.88 7.75 -17.98
N PRO A 15 -22.57 7.23 -19.19
CA PRO A 15 -21.20 6.99 -19.58
C PRO A 15 -20.41 8.30 -19.54
N LYS A 16 -19.12 8.20 -19.18
CA LYS A 16 -18.19 9.36 -19.14
C LYS A 16 -18.60 10.46 -18.15
N ARG A 17 -19.24 10.07 -17.03
CA ARG A 17 -19.62 10.92 -15.90
C ARG A 17 -19.10 10.40 -14.55
N LEU A 18 -17.97 9.70 -14.56
CA LEU A 18 -17.49 8.95 -13.40
C LEU A 18 -17.04 9.80 -12.22
N ALA A 19 -16.75 11.09 -12.41
CA ALA A 19 -16.43 11.94 -11.27
C ALA A 19 -17.62 12.02 -10.28
N ASN A 20 -18.86 11.87 -10.76
CA ASN A 20 -20.06 11.87 -9.91
C ASN A 20 -20.18 10.60 -9.05
N THR A 21 -19.46 9.53 -9.39
CA THR A 21 -19.59 8.23 -8.72
C THR A 21 -18.50 8.03 -7.64
N LEU A 22 -17.57 8.98 -7.48
CA LEU A 22 -16.53 8.93 -6.45
C LEU A 22 -17.12 9.19 -5.05
N GLN A 23 -17.77 8.17 -4.49
CA GLN A 23 -18.44 8.20 -3.20
C GLN A 23 -18.16 6.93 -2.38
N ALA A 24 -18.72 6.88 -1.17
CA ALA A 24 -18.56 5.73 -0.28
C ALA A 24 -19.28 4.47 -0.79
N GLU A 25 -20.44 4.61 -1.43
CA GLU A 25 -21.19 3.51 -2.03
C GLU A 25 -20.90 3.42 -3.54
N ASN A 26 -19.72 2.90 -3.87
CA ASN A 26 -19.25 2.67 -5.24
C ASN A 26 -18.71 1.23 -5.38
N GLU A 27 -18.65 0.72 -6.61
CA GLU A 27 -18.02 -0.57 -6.96
C GLU A 27 -18.40 -1.74 -6.02
N GLU A 28 -19.61 -2.26 -6.20
CA GLU A 28 -20.07 -3.50 -5.55
C GLU A 28 -19.24 -4.68 -6.02
N SER A 29 -18.82 -5.48 -5.05
CA SER A 29 -18.02 -6.68 -5.25
C SER A 29 -18.65 -7.68 -6.25
N CYS A 30 -19.97 -7.89 -6.23
CA CYS A 30 -20.68 -8.77 -7.17
C CYS A 30 -20.52 -8.34 -8.63
N THR A 31 -20.50 -7.03 -8.88
CA THR A 31 -20.35 -6.49 -10.24
C THR A 31 -18.96 -6.86 -10.77
N THR A 32 -17.91 -6.58 -9.99
CA THR A 32 -16.53 -6.94 -10.35
C THR A 32 -16.37 -8.46 -10.53
N TYR A 33 -16.94 -9.28 -9.64
CA TYR A 33 -16.97 -10.74 -9.79
C TYR A 33 -17.58 -11.20 -11.12
N ASN A 34 -18.75 -10.67 -11.50
CA ASN A 34 -19.40 -11.07 -12.74
C ASN A 34 -18.67 -10.54 -13.98
N MET A 35 -18.06 -9.36 -13.90
CA MET A 35 -17.23 -8.86 -14.98
C MET A 35 -15.95 -9.67 -15.20
N LEU A 36 -15.35 -10.24 -14.15
CA LEU A 36 -14.27 -11.20 -14.29
C LEU A 36 -14.72 -12.45 -15.08
N LYS A 37 -15.94 -12.95 -14.84
CA LYS A 37 -16.50 -14.07 -15.62
C LYS A 37 -16.66 -13.68 -17.09
N VAL A 38 -17.22 -12.50 -17.37
CA VAL A 38 -17.36 -11.99 -18.76
C VAL A 38 -16.00 -11.88 -19.43
N SER A 39 -15.03 -11.22 -18.79
CA SER A 39 -13.68 -11.06 -19.32
C SER A 39 -13.01 -12.40 -19.60
N ARG A 40 -13.16 -13.37 -18.69
CA ARG A 40 -12.67 -14.73 -18.86
C ARG A 40 -13.24 -15.42 -20.09
N HIS A 41 -14.55 -15.31 -20.32
CA HIS A 41 -15.20 -15.91 -21.49
C HIS A 41 -14.74 -15.23 -22.78
N LEU A 42 -14.65 -13.90 -22.79
CA LEU A 42 -14.18 -13.14 -23.94
C LEU A 42 -12.72 -13.47 -24.27
N PHE A 43 -11.84 -13.57 -23.25
CA PHE A 43 -10.47 -14.02 -23.44
C PHE A 43 -10.42 -15.44 -24.05
N ARG A 44 -11.26 -16.37 -23.59
CA ARG A 44 -11.30 -17.73 -24.14
C ARG A 44 -11.65 -17.78 -25.62
N TRP A 45 -12.51 -16.88 -26.09
CA TRP A 45 -12.96 -16.83 -27.48
C TRP A 45 -12.03 -16.06 -28.39
N THR A 46 -11.47 -14.96 -27.90
CA THR A 46 -10.75 -13.98 -28.73
C THR A 46 -9.24 -14.05 -28.56
N LYS A 47 -8.78 -14.52 -27.39
CA LYS A 47 -7.38 -14.42 -26.92
C LYS A 47 -6.86 -12.97 -26.86
N GLU A 48 -7.74 -11.98 -26.91
CA GLU A 48 -7.33 -10.59 -26.90
C GLU A 48 -6.81 -10.15 -25.52
N MET A 49 -5.68 -9.45 -25.56
CA MET A 49 -4.93 -9.02 -24.39
C MET A 49 -5.69 -8.07 -23.46
N VAL A 50 -6.59 -7.25 -24.02
CA VAL A 50 -7.43 -6.33 -23.25
C VAL A 50 -8.26 -7.03 -22.18
N TYR A 51 -8.64 -8.28 -22.39
CA TYR A 51 -9.40 -9.07 -21.42
C TYR A 51 -8.51 -9.64 -20.32
N ALA A 52 -7.29 -10.05 -20.65
CA ALA A 52 -6.30 -10.49 -19.66
C ALA A 52 -5.89 -9.33 -18.74
N ASP A 53 -5.66 -8.14 -19.30
CA ASP A 53 -5.29 -6.94 -18.54
C ASP A 53 -6.45 -6.44 -17.66
N TYR A 54 -7.69 -6.47 -18.19
CA TYR A 54 -8.87 -6.18 -17.37
C TYR A 54 -8.98 -7.17 -16.20
N TYR A 55 -8.75 -8.46 -16.47
CA TYR A 55 -8.84 -9.51 -15.44
C TYR A 55 -7.80 -9.28 -14.33
N GLU A 56 -6.52 -9.06 -14.68
CA GLU A 56 -5.46 -8.76 -13.71
C GLU A 56 -5.84 -7.56 -12.83
N ARG A 57 -6.35 -6.51 -13.47
CA ARG A 57 -6.69 -5.28 -12.77
C ARG A 57 -7.84 -5.44 -11.80
N ALA A 58 -8.93 -6.05 -12.24
CA ALA A 58 -10.14 -6.27 -11.45
C ALA A 58 -9.91 -7.30 -10.32
N LEU A 59 -9.06 -8.30 -10.56
CA LEU A 59 -8.62 -9.22 -9.53
C LEU A 59 -7.77 -8.51 -8.46
N THR A 60 -6.69 -7.85 -8.86
CA THR A 60 -5.71 -7.23 -7.96
C THR A 60 -6.30 -6.10 -7.13
N ASN A 61 -7.11 -5.22 -7.74
CA ASN A 61 -7.58 -4.00 -7.09
C ASN A 61 -9.02 -4.09 -6.59
N GLY A 62 -9.85 -4.91 -7.24
CA GLY A 62 -11.22 -5.16 -6.82
C GLY A 62 -11.28 -6.34 -5.86
N VAL A 63 -11.25 -7.57 -6.39
CA VAL A 63 -11.48 -8.81 -5.62
C VAL A 63 -10.54 -8.95 -4.43
N LEU A 64 -9.23 -8.75 -4.58
CA LEU A 64 -8.30 -8.89 -3.46
C LEU A 64 -8.46 -7.80 -2.39
N SER A 65 -9.16 -6.70 -2.71
CA SER A 65 -9.42 -5.59 -1.79
C SER A 65 -10.68 -5.78 -0.93
N ILE A 66 -11.52 -6.79 -1.22
CA ILE A 66 -12.85 -6.93 -0.61
C ILE A 66 -12.86 -7.71 0.71
N GLN A 67 -11.75 -8.34 1.10
CA GLN A 67 -11.61 -9.00 2.40
C GLN A 67 -10.83 -8.10 3.37
N ARG A 68 -11.28 -8.00 4.62
CA ARG A 68 -10.61 -7.19 5.64
C ARG A 68 -9.29 -7.84 6.06
N GLY A 69 -8.19 -7.40 5.46
CA GLY A 69 -6.87 -7.96 5.70
C GLY A 69 -6.87 -9.49 5.53
N ARG A 70 -6.50 -10.21 6.58
CA ARG A 70 -6.46 -11.69 6.58
C ARG A 70 -7.60 -12.33 7.36
N GLU A 71 -8.63 -11.56 7.72
CA GLU A 71 -9.75 -12.02 8.53
C GLU A 71 -10.74 -12.83 7.70
N PRO A 72 -10.85 -14.16 7.92
CA PRO A 72 -11.71 -14.99 7.10
C PRO A 72 -13.18 -14.65 7.33
N GLY A 73 -13.92 -14.42 6.25
CA GLY A 73 -15.36 -14.14 6.30
C GLY A 73 -15.73 -12.72 6.70
N VAL A 74 -14.77 -11.78 6.75
CA VAL A 74 -15.04 -10.35 6.92
C VAL A 74 -14.82 -9.67 5.58
N MET A 75 -15.90 -9.35 4.87
CA MET A 75 -15.87 -8.81 3.51
C MET A 75 -16.73 -7.56 3.37
N ILE A 76 -16.46 -6.72 2.37
CA ILE A 76 -17.26 -5.54 2.03
C ILE A 76 -18.26 -5.80 0.90
N TYR A 77 -19.34 -5.02 0.91
CA TYR A 77 -20.30 -4.96 -0.20
C TYR A 77 -19.81 -4.01 -1.30
N MET A 78 -19.64 -2.73 -0.93
CA MET A 78 -19.13 -1.67 -1.79
C MET A 78 -17.65 -1.43 -1.50
N LEU A 79 -16.87 -1.13 -2.55
CA LEU A 79 -15.49 -0.67 -2.44
C LEU A 79 -15.45 0.87 -2.60
N PRO A 80 -15.34 1.63 -1.49
CA PRO A 80 -15.41 3.08 -1.54
C PRO A 80 -14.34 3.70 -2.43
N GLN A 81 -14.73 4.67 -3.27
CA GLN A 81 -13.80 5.42 -4.12
C GLN A 81 -13.81 6.93 -3.87
N GLY A 82 -14.59 7.36 -2.88
CA GLY A 82 -14.69 8.76 -2.49
C GLY A 82 -13.37 9.31 -1.93
N LYS A 83 -13.27 10.63 -1.99
CA LYS A 83 -12.19 11.41 -1.39
C LYS A 83 -12.22 11.25 0.14
N GLY A 84 -11.12 10.79 0.73
CA GLY A 84 -11.02 10.52 2.17
C GLY A 84 -11.97 9.41 2.66
N ALA A 85 -12.44 8.54 1.77
CA ALA A 85 -13.33 7.45 2.13
C ALA A 85 -12.59 6.33 2.87
N SER A 86 -13.33 5.41 3.48
CA SER A 86 -12.78 4.23 4.15
C SER A 86 -13.68 3.03 3.90
N LYS A 87 -13.09 1.85 3.73
CA LYS A 87 -13.85 0.59 3.58
C LYS A 87 -14.68 0.26 4.82
N ALA A 88 -14.31 0.79 5.99
CA ALA A 88 -15.04 0.61 7.23
C ALA A 88 -16.20 1.61 7.41
N ARG A 89 -16.20 2.73 6.68
CA ARG A 89 -17.16 3.84 6.85
C ARG A 89 -17.96 4.05 5.57
N SER A 90 -18.97 3.20 5.40
CA SER A 90 -19.96 3.27 4.34
C SER A 90 -21.33 2.81 4.90
N TYR A 91 -22.40 2.89 4.12
CA TYR A 91 -23.71 2.32 4.51
C TYR A 91 -23.60 0.82 4.82
N HIS A 92 -22.78 0.08 4.07
CA HIS A 92 -22.51 -1.33 4.31
C HIS A 92 -21.30 -1.56 5.21
N GLY A 93 -20.18 -0.86 4.97
CA GLY A 93 -18.93 -1.10 5.69
C GLY A 93 -18.44 -2.55 5.58
N TRP A 94 -17.69 -3.00 6.59
CA TRP A 94 -17.31 -4.40 6.74
C TRP A 94 -18.47 -5.23 7.29
N GLY A 95 -18.75 -6.36 6.64
CA GLY A 95 -19.65 -7.36 7.17
C GLY A 95 -19.07 -8.09 8.38
N THR A 96 -19.78 -9.12 8.83
CA THR A 96 -19.39 -9.98 9.93
C THR A 96 -19.28 -11.43 9.47
N LYS A 97 -18.51 -12.23 10.20
CA LYS A 97 -18.29 -13.64 9.87
C LYS A 97 -19.57 -14.49 9.80
N PHE A 98 -20.57 -14.17 10.61
CA PHE A 98 -21.73 -15.04 10.83
C PHE A 98 -23.09 -14.36 10.69
N ASN A 99 -23.16 -13.02 10.62
CA ASN A 99 -24.43 -12.28 10.69
C ASN A 99 -24.64 -11.33 9.49
N THR A 100 -23.83 -11.45 8.44
CA THR A 100 -23.95 -10.66 7.22
C THR A 100 -24.29 -11.57 6.05
N PHE A 101 -25.43 -11.33 5.41
CA PHE A 101 -26.04 -12.22 4.41
C PHE A 101 -26.32 -11.51 3.08
N TRP A 102 -25.42 -10.62 2.68
CA TRP A 102 -25.54 -9.90 1.41
C TRP A 102 -25.16 -10.78 0.21
N CYS A 103 -25.60 -10.41 -1.00
CA CYS A 103 -25.19 -11.08 -2.24
C CYS A 103 -23.65 -11.13 -2.38
N CYS A 104 -22.95 -10.06 -1.99
CA CYS A 104 -21.49 -9.94 -2.04
C CYS A 104 -20.76 -10.97 -1.18
N TYR A 105 -21.39 -11.51 -0.14
CA TYR A 105 -20.80 -12.60 0.63
C TYR A 105 -20.76 -13.90 -0.15
N GLY A 106 -21.82 -14.21 -0.91
CA GLY A 106 -21.84 -15.38 -1.80
C GLY A 106 -20.79 -15.28 -2.90
N THR A 107 -20.78 -14.17 -3.64
CA THR A 107 -19.80 -13.96 -4.73
C THR A 107 -18.37 -13.79 -4.20
N GLY A 108 -18.19 -13.22 -3.01
CA GLY A 108 -16.90 -13.12 -2.32
C GLY A 108 -16.31 -14.51 -2.01
N ILE A 109 -17.08 -15.39 -1.38
CA ILE A 109 -16.66 -16.78 -1.11
C ILE A 109 -16.29 -17.49 -2.42
N GLU A 110 -17.13 -17.37 -3.45
CA GLU A 110 -16.81 -17.95 -4.76
C GLU A 110 -15.50 -17.38 -5.33
N SER A 111 -15.28 -16.06 -5.25
CA SER A 111 -14.07 -15.39 -5.74
C SER A 111 -12.81 -15.94 -5.08
N PHE A 112 -12.78 -15.98 -3.74
CA PHE A 112 -11.62 -16.45 -2.99
C PHE A 112 -11.39 -17.96 -3.11
N SER A 113 -12.44 -18.73 -3.42
CA SER A 113 -12.28 -20.18 -3.68
C SER A 113 -11.63 -20.49 -5.04
N LYS A 114 -11.59 -19.52 -5.97
CA LYS A 114 -11.19 -19.74 -7.36
C LYS A 114 -10.09 -18.81 -7.88
N LEU A 115 -9.25 -18.23 -7.00
CA LEU A 115 -8.17 -17.31 -7.40
C LEU A 115 -7.20 -17.89 -8.44
N GLY A 116 -7.10 -19.22 -8.57
CA GLY A 116 -6.28 -19.90 -9.56
C GLY A 116 -6.94 -20.17 -10.93
N ASP A 117 -8.25 -19.94 -11.09
CA ASP A 117 -9.05 -20.45 -12.23
C ASP A 117 -8.78 -19.76 -13.58
N SER A 118 -8.02 -18.67 -13.54
CA SER A 118 -7.73 -17.78 -14.67
C SER A 118 -6.25 -17.39 -14.73
N ILE A 119 -5.37 -18.21 -14.14
CA ILE A 119 -3.92 -18.08 -14.36
C ILE A 119 -3.53 -18.64 -15.73
N TYR A 120 -4.12 -19.79 -16.08
CA TYR A 120 -3.76 -20.59 -17.25
C TYR A 120 -4.97 -20.89 -18.14
N PHE A 121 -4.79 -20.83 -19.47
CA PHE A 121 -5.82 -21.20 -20.44
C PHE A 121 -5.24 -22.10 -21.54
N GLU A 122 -5.78 -23.30 -21.67
CA GLU A 122 -5.37 -24.23 -22.71
C GLU A 122 -6.01 -23.91 -24.06
N GLU A 123 -5.28 -24.23 -25.12
CA GLU A 123 -5.73 -24.22 -26.51
C GLU A 123 -5.41 -25.57 -27.15
N ALA A 124 -6.46 -26.25 -27.61
CA ALA A 124 -6.33 -27.51 -28.32
C ALA A 124 -5.82 -27.27 -29.74
N GLY A 125 -5.03 -28.21 -30.26
CA GLY A 125 -4.50 -28.17 -31.61
C GLY A 125 -3.54 -29.32 -31.87
N LYS A 126 -2.99 -29.38 -33.08
CA LYS A 126 -1.90 -30.35 -33.40
C LYS A 126 -0.67 -30.12 -32.52
N VAL A 127 -0.40 -28.85 -32.21
CA VAL A 127 0.55 -28.40 -31.19
C VAL A 127 -0.30 -27.76 -30.09
N PRO A 128 -0.44 -28.37 -28.91
CA PRO A 128 -1.23 -27.80 -27.83
C PRO A 128 -0.59 -26.50 -27.33
N GLY A 129 -1.42 -25.52 -26.99
CA GLY A 129 -1.02 -24.21 -26.49
C GLY A 129 -1.44 -23.99 -25.04
N LEU A 130 -0.64 -23.24 -24.28
CA LEU A 130 -0.96 -22.80 -22.93
C LEU A 130 -0.73 -21.30 -22.81
N TYR A 131 -1.80 -20.54 -22.62
CA TYR A 131 -1.74 -19.12 -22.31
C TYR A 131 -1.56 -18.92 -20.81
N ILE A 132 -0.58 -18.11 -20.43
CA ILE A 132 -0.26 -17.74 -19.05
C ILE A 132 -0.57 -16.26 -18.93
N ILE A 133 -1.74 -15.94 -18.34
CA ILE A 133 -2.26 -14.57 -18.34
C ILE A 133 -2.13 -13.86 -17.01
N GLN A 134 -1.87 -14.56 -15.91
CA GLN A 134 -1.60 -13.96 -14.61
C GLN A 134 -0.22 -14.40 -14.11
N TYR A 135 0.50 -13.46 -13.51
CA TYR A 135 1.76 -13.75 -12.85
C TYR A 135 1.55 -13.98 -11.35
N ILE A 136 1.14 -15.20 -11.00
CA ILE A 136 0.89 -15.64 -9.63
C ILE A 136 1.64 -16.95 -9.39
N SER A 137 2.45 -16.99 -8.32
CA SER A 137 3.20 -18.19 -7.92
C SER A 137 2.28 -19.39 -7.79
N SER A 138 2.50 -20.42 -8.60
CA SER A 138 1.59 -21.57 -8.74
C SER A 138 2.27 -22.73 -9.46
N SER A 139 1.71 -23.93 -9.32
CA SER A 139 2.11 -25.10 -10.10
C SER A 139 0.93 -25.65 -10.89
N LEU A 140 1.15 -25.99 -12.15
CA LEU A 140 0.13 -26.54 -13.05
C LEU A 140 0.58 -27.89 -13.60
N ASN A 141 -0.21 -28.93 -13.34
CA ASN A 141 -0.09 -30.19 -14.08
C ASN A 141 -0.78 -30.04 -15.44
N TRP A 142 -0.02 -29.74 -16.50
CA TRP A 142 -0.55 -29.54 -17.84
C TRP A 142 -0.51 -30.83 -18.65
N THR A 143 -1.60 -31.59 -18.59
CA THR A 143 -1.70 -32.93 -19.19
C THR A 143 -1.60 -32.92 -20.71
N SER A 144 -2.22 -31.95 -21.39
CA SER A 144 -2.16 -31.81 -22.86
C SER A 144 -0.74 -31.58 -23.37
N GLY A 145 0.09 -30.86 -22.61
CA GLY A 145 1.50 -30.63 -22.91
C GLY A 145 2.44 -31.71 -22.36
N GLN A 146 1.94 -32.64 -21.52
CA GLN A 146 2.71 -33.64 -20.77
C GLN A 146 3.83 -33.04 -19.91
N ILE A 147 3.57 -31.89 -19.28
CA ILE A 147 4.54 -31.22 -18.40
C ILE A 147 3.89 -30.74 -17.10
N LEU A 148 4.69 -30.69 -16.04
CA LEU A 148 4.35 -29.98 -14.82
C LEU A 148 5.07 -28.62 -14.85
N LEU A 149 4.31 -27.53 -14.89
CA LEU A 149 4.84 -26.17 -14.93
C LEU A 149 4.88 -25.61 -13.52
N ASN A 150 6.02 -25.12 -13.06
CA ASN A 150 6.13 -24.37 -11.81
C ASN A 150 6.45 -22.90 -12.11
N GLN A 151 5.55 -22.02 -11.70
CA GLN A 151 5.70 -20.57 -11.80
C GLN A 151 6.04 -19.99 -10.43
N LYS A 152 7.13 -19.23 -10.36
CA LYS A 152 7.54 -18.46 -9.19
C LYS A 152 7.60 -16.99 -9.56
N VAL A 153 6.94 -16.15 -8.79
CA VAL A 153 6.90 -14.70 -8.96
C VAL A 153 7.49 -14.06 -7.71
N GLU A 154 8.46 -13.18 -7.90
CA GLU A 154 9.00 -12.38 -6.80
C GLU A 154 8.03 -11.22 -6.49
N PRO A 155 7.73 -10.93 -5.21
CA PRO A 155 6.84 -9.83 -4.86
C PRO A 155 7.37 -8.50 -5.40
N ALA A 156 6.50 -7.72 -6.05
CA ALA A 156 6.84 -6.37 -6.48
C ALA A 156 7.14 -5.49 -5.27
N VAL A 157 8.18 -4.65 -5.39
CA VAL A 157 8.59 -3.67 -4.38
C VAL A 157 8.86 -2.32 -5.04
N SER A 158 8.78 -1.22 -4.29
CA SER A 158 8.92 0.14 -4.85
C SER A 158 10.39 0.53 -5.13
N TRP A 159 11.35 -0.08 -4.44
CA TRP A 159 12.79 0.21 -4.60
C TRP A 159 13.52 -0.67 -5.64
N ASN A 160 12.84 -1.69 -6.20
CA ASN A 160 13.33 -2.48 -7.32
C ASN A 160 12.23 -2.53 -8.40
N PRO A 161 12.34 -1.71 -9.47
CA PRO A 161 11.25 -1.47 -10.43
C PRO A 161 11.11 -2.57 -11.49
N HIS A 162 11.24 -3.84 -11.10
CA HIS A 162 11.10 -4.99 -11.98
C HIS A 162 10.25 -6.09 -11.34
N LEU A 163 9.36 -6.67 -12.15
CA LEU A 163 8.67 -7.91 -11.83
C LEU A 163 9.50 -9.08 -12.36
N HIS A 164 10.00 -9.91 -11.45
CA HIS A 164 10.74 -11.11 -11.80
C HIS A 164 9.83 -12.34 -11.74
N VAL A 165 9.74 -13.04 -12.88
CA VAL A 165 8.97 -14.28 -13.04
C VAL A 165 9.89 -15.39 -13.50
N THR A 166 9.84 -16.54 -12.85
CA THR A 166 10.52 -17.76 -13.28
C THR A 166 9.49 -18.86 -13.54
N LEU A 167 9.53 -19.44 -14.73
CA LEU A 167 8.79 -20.62 -15.09
C LEU A 167 9.77 -21.78 -15.27
N THR A 168 9.55 -22.87 -14.56
CA THR A 168 10.40 -24.07 -14.62
C THR A 168 9.55 -25.26 -15.05
N ILE A 169 10.03 -25.99 -16.05
CA ILE A 169 9.41 -27.23 -16.50
C ILE A 169 9.92 -28.38 -15.62
N LEU A 170 8.98 -29.08 -15.00
CA LEU A 170 9.17 -30.34 -14.31
C LEU A 170 8.57 -31.42 -15.21
N SER A 171 9.31 -32.49 -15.51
CA SER A 171 8.79 -33.55 -16.39
C SER A 171 7.93 -34.52 -15.58
N GLN A 172 6.81 -34.93 -16.16
CA GLN A 172 6.20 -36.22 -15.86
C GLN A 172 6.80 -37.27 -16.81
N GLU A 173 6.75 -38.55 -16.45
CA GLU A 173 7.47 -39.65 -17.13
C GLU A 173 7.41 -39.57 -18.68
N GLY A 174 8.57 -39.45 -19.33
CA GLY A 174 8.72 -39.37 -20.80
C GLY A 174 9.09 -37.97 -21.32
N PRO A 175 9.60 -37.86 -22.57
CA PRO A 175 9.94 -36.56 -23.14
C PRO A 175 8.66 -35.80 -23.53
N GLY A 176 8.52 -34.55 -23.08
CA GLY A 176 7.33 -33.73 -23.32
C GLY A 176 6.94 -33.62 -24.80
N LEU A 177 5.66 -33.39 -25.09
CA LEU A 177 5.20 -33.15 -26.45
C LEU A 177 5.66 -31.77 -26.93
N THR A 178 5.80 -31.61 -28.26
CA THR A 178 5.97 -30.26 -28.82
C THR A 178 4.72 -29.45 -28.52
N SER A 179 4.89 -28.35 -27.79
CA SER A 179 3.79 -27.50 -27.34
C SER A 179 4.23 -26.02 -27.27
N THR A 180 3.26 -25.12 -27.22
CA THR A 180 3.52 -23.66 -27.19
C THR A 180 3.12 -23.08 -25.84
N LEU A 181 4.02 -22.32 -25.22
CA LEU A 181 3.69 -21.45 -24.09
C LEU A 181 3.51 -20.02 -24.62
N TYR A 182 2.38 -19.39 -24.30
CA TYR A 182 2.10 -17.98 -24.58
C TYR A 182 2.17 -17.19 -23.27
N LEU A 183 3.25 -16.42 -23.10
CA LEU A 183 3.49 -15.63 -21.89
C LEU A 183 3.03 -14.19 -22.14
N ARG A 184 2.11 -13.70 -21.30
CA ARG A 184 1.55 -12.36 -21.42
C ARG A 184 2.61 -11.27 -21.22
N ILE A 185 2.80 -10.36 -22.17
CA ILE A 185 3.57 -9.13 -21.93
C ILE A 185 2.57 -8.01 -21.56
N PRO A 186 2.46 -7.60 -20.28
CA PRO A 186 1.37 -6.73 -19.83
C PRO A 186 1.40 -5.33 -20.45
N LEU A 187 0.24 -4.71 -20.67
CA LEU A 187 0.17 -3.33 -21.19
C LEU A 187 0.84 -2.28 -20.30
N TRP A 188 0.99 -2.55 -19.00
CA TRP A 188 1.62 -1.61 -18.06
C TRP A 188 3.14 -1.65 -18.09
N THR A 189 3.76 -2.65 -18.72
CA THR A 189 5.22 -2.70 -18.87
C THR A 189 5.66 -1.91 -20.11
N TYR A 190 6.97 -1.69 -20.26
CA TYR A 190 7.54 -1.00 -21.42
C TYR A 190 8.69 -1.84 -22.01
N SER A 191 8.87 -1.76 -23.33
CA SER A 191 9.83 -2.62 -24.05
C SER A 191 11.28 -2.41 -23.64
N ASN A 192 11.65 -1.18 -23.28
CA ASN A 192 13.01 -0.88 -22.84
C ASN A 192 13.28 -1.59 -21.51
N ASP A 193 14.39 -2.32 -21.44
CA ASP A 193 14.80 -3.09 -20.25
C ASP A 193 13.91 -4.29 -19.87
N ALA A 194 12.86 -4.58 -20.63
CA ALA A 194 12.17 -5.85 -20.54
C ALA A 194 13.02 -6.98 -21.13
N LYS A 195 13.13 -8.10 -20.40
CA LYS A 195 13.94 -9.26 -20.81
C LYS A 195 13.19 -10.55 -20.63
N ALA A 196 13.37 -11.45 -21.59
CA ALA A 196 12.95 -12.83 -21.50
C ALA A 196 14.12 -13.74 -21.86
N VAL A 197 14.39 -14.75 -21.06
CA VAL A 197 15.52 -15.67 -21.25
C VAL A 197 15.02 -17.11 -21.14
N LEU A 198 15.42 -17.96 -22.08
CA LEU A 198 15.17 -19.40 -22.07
C LEU A 198 16.52 -20.13 -21.95
N ASN A 199 16.75 -20.84 -20.85
CA ASN A 199 17.98 -21.59 -20.60
C ASN A 199 19.27 -20.77 -20.82
N GLY A 200 19.26 -19.49 -20.45
CA GLY A 200 20.39 -18.58 -20.63
C GLY A 200 20.49 -17.92 -22.02
N GLN A 201 19.54 -18.19 -22.93
CA GLN A 201 19.47 -17.53 -24.24
C GLN A 201 18.34 -16.50 -24.28
N ASP A 202 18.65 -15.29 -24.73
CA ASP A 202 17.67 -14.21 -24.86
C ASP A 202 16.58 -14.55 -25.87
N LEU A 203 15.33 -14.23 -25.52
CA LEU A 203 14.17 -14.31 -26.39
C LEU A 203 13.77 -12.91 -26.85
N SER A 204 13.40 -12.78 -28.13
CA SER A 204 12.81 -11.55 -28.64
C SER A 204 11.43 -11.35 -28.02
N LEU A 205 11.24 -10.26 -27.29
CA LEU A 205 9.95 -9.87 -26.74
C LEU A 205 9.09 -9.18 -27.81
N PRO A 206 7.77 -9.45 -27.84
CA PRO A 206 6.83 -8.61 -28.58
C PRO A 206 6.61 -7.27 -27.87
N ALA A 207 5.84 -6.38 -28.49
CA ALA A 207 5.41 -5.16 -27.83
C ALA A 207 4.52 -5.47 -26.61
N PRO A 208 4.52 -4.61 -25.56
CA PRO A 208 3.55 -4.68 -24.47
C PRO A 208 2.12 -4.73 -25.00
N GLY A 209 1.27 -5.56 -24.39
CA GLY A 209 -0.09 -5.82 -24.87
C GLY A 209 -0.19 -6.99 -25.86
N ASP A 210 0.80 -7.88 -25.89
CA ASP A 210 0.84 -9.08 -26.73
C ASP A 210 1.40 -10.30 -25.96
N PHE A 211 1.49 -11.46 -26.61
CA PHE A 211 2.02 -12.70 -26.05
C PHE A 211 3.39 -13.07 -26.64
N LEU A 212 4.36 -13.32 -25.75
CA LEU A 212 5.58 -14.04 -26.13
C LEU A 212 5.24 -15.51 -26.36
N SER A 213 5.30 -15.96 -27.61
CA SER A 213 5.07 -17.35 -27.99
C SER A 213 6.38 -18.14 -28.03
N VAL A 214 6.45 -19.24 -27.28
CA VAL A 214 7.61 -20.15 -27.27
C VAL A 214 7.14 -21.57 -27.58
N THR A 215 7.46 -22.07 -28.78
CA THR A 215 7.12 -23.44 -29.20
C THR A 215 8.35 -24.33 -29.10
N ARG A 216 8.26 -25.40 -28.31
CA ARG A 216 9.36 -26.34 -28.10
C ARG A 216 8.85 -27.72 -27.66
N LYS A 217 9.70 -28.73 -27.82
CA LYS A 217 9.62 -29.99 -27.09
C LYS A 217 10.24 -29.82 -25.69
N TRP A 218 9.40 -29.53 -24.69
CA TRP A 218 9.86 -29.17 -23.34
C TRP A 218 10.50 -30.35 -22.60
N SER A 219 11.56 -30.06 -21.85
CA SER A 219 12.29 -31.04 -21.02
C SER A 219 12.35 -30.60 -19.57
N ALA A 220 12.52 -31.56 -18.64
CA ALA A 220 12.79 -31.24 -17.24
C ALA A 220 13.98 -30.29 -17.12
N GLY A 221 13.81 -29.22 -16.33
CA GLY A 221 14.85 -28.22 -16.10
C GLY A 221 14.84 -27.06 -17.11
N ASP A 222 14.04 -27.13 -18.18
CA ASP A 222 13.82 -25.95 -19.03
C ASP A 222 13.28 -24.81 -18.16
N LYS A 223 13.90 -23.63 -18.30
CA LYS A 223 13.61 -22.46 -17.47
C LYS A 223 13.44 -21.23 -18.35
N ILE A 224 12.28 -20.59 -18.21
CA ILE A 224 12.01 -19.25 -18.75
C ILE A 224 12.07 -18.26 -17.60
N THR A 225 12.82 -17.18 -17.74
CA THR A 225 12.76 -16.03 -16.84
C THR A 225 12.24 -14.82 -17.58
N LEU A 226 11.32 -14.09 -16.95
CA LEU A 226 10.89 -12.77 -17.39
C LEU A 226 11.32 -11.75 -16.34
N GLU A 227 11.86 -10.64 -16.82
CA GLU A 227 12.15 -9.45 -16.04
C GLU A 227 11.40 -8.31 -16.73
N LEU A 228 10.28 -7.91 -16.13
CA LEU A 228 9.35 -6.95 -16.72
C LEU A 228 9.42 -5.64 -15.92
N PRO A 229 9.84 -4.53 -16.52
CA PRO A 229 9.88 -3.24 -15.87
C PRO A 229 8.48 -2.85 -15.38
N ILE A 230 8.38 -2.44 -14.12
CA ILE A 230 7.19 -1.92 -13.49
C ILE A 230 7.42 -0.46 -13.11
N SER A 231 6.50 0.42 -13.51
CA SER A 231 6.66 1.86 -13.30
C SER A 231 5.40 2.50 -12.75
N LEU A 232 5.61 3.69 -12.18
CA LEU A 232 4.53 4.61 -11.86
C LEU A 232 3.89 5.12 -13.15
N ARG A 233 2.57 5.19 -13.15
CA ARG A 233 1.77 5.73 -14.24
C ARG A 233 0.52 6.39 -13.67
N THR A 234 -0.06 7.31 -14.44
CA THR A 234 -1.33 7.92 -14.09
C THR A 234 -2.41 7.52 -15.07
N GLU A 235 -3.65 7.55 -14.62
CA GLU A 235 -4.82 7.36 -15.48
C GLU A 235 -5.87 8.41 -15.16
N ALA A 236 -6.20 9.24 -16.14
CA ALA A 236 -7.29 10.20 -16.03
C ALA A 236 -8.62 9.50 -15.80
N ILE A 237 -9.44 10.09 -14.92
CA ILE A 237 -10.82 9.65 -14.74
C ILE A 237 -11.56 9.71 -16.08
N LYS A 238 -12.43 8.73 -16.35
CA LYS A 238 -13.27 8.75 -17.56
C LYS A 238 -14.44 9.69 -17.34
N ASP A 239 -14.16 10.98 -17.39
CA ASP A 239 -15.13 12.07 -17.40
C ASP A 239 -14.81 13.05 -18.53
N GLU A 240 -15.81 13.40 -19.33
CA GLU A 240 -15.62 14.33 -20.47
C GLU A 240 -15.77 15.80 -20.09
N ARG A 241 -16.21 16.09 -18.87
CA ARG A 241 -16.38 17.44 -18.38
C ARG A 241 -15.01 18.08 -18.09
N PRO A 242 -14.70 19.28 -18.63
CA PRO A 242 -13.40 19.92 -18.46
C PRO A 242 -12.98 20.15 -17.01
N GLU A 243 -13.93 20.39 -16.10
CA GLU A 243 -13.65 20.62 -14.68
C GLU A 243 -13.07 19.41 -13.94
N TYR A 244 -13.14 18.20 -14.52
CA TYR A 244 -12.55 16.98 -13.96
C TYR A 244 -11.33 16.50 -14.75
N ALA A 245 -10.86 17.26 -15.74
CA ALA A 245 -9.74 16.86 -16.61
C ALA A 245 -8.41 16.68 -15.84
N SER A 246 -8.25 17.33 -14.69
CA SER A 246 -7.09 17.20 -13.81
C SER A 246 -7.15 15.98 -12.88
N ILE A 247 -8.27 15.26 -12.83
CA ILE A 247 -8.43 14.15 -11.89
C ILE A 247 -7.82 12.88 -12.47
N GLN A 248 -6.83 12.32 -11.76
CA GLN A 248 -6.15 11.09 -12.18
C GLN A 248 -5.92 10.14 -11.01
N ALA A 249 -5.94 8.84 -11.27
CA ALA A 249 -5.45 7.81 -10.37
C ALA A 249 -3.95 7.58 -10.58
N ILE A 250 -3.25 7.14 -9.54
CA ILE A 250 -1.84 6.76 -9.59
C ILE A 250 -1.73 5.25 -9.47
N LEU A 251 -0.95 4.62 -10.34
CA LEU A 251 -0.72 3.18 -10.36
C LEU A 251 0.77 2.84 -10.39
N TYR A 252 1.12 1.70 -9.83
CA TYR A 252 2.43 1.06 -10.01
C TYR A 252 2.20 -0.29 -10.70
N GLY A 253 2.49 -0.36 -12.01
CA GLY A 253 2.11 -1.51 -12.84
C GLY A 253 0.61 -1.86 -12.75
N PRO A 254 0.23 -3.04 -12.23
CA PRO A 254 -1.17 -3.43 -12.05
C PRO A 254 -1.80 -2.91 -10.74
N TYR A 255 -1.03 -2.36 -9.80
CA TYR A 255 -1.50 -1.94 -8.48
C TYR A 255 -2.02 -0.51 -8.50
N LEU A 256 -3.28 -0.31 -8.10
CA LEU A 256 -3.86 0.99 -7.83
C LEU A 256 -3.36 1.48 -6.47
N LEU A 257 -2.72 2.65 -6.45
CA LEU A 257 -2.22 3.27 -5.24
C LEU A 257 -3.26 4.22 -4.64
N ALA A 258 -3.47 4.07 -3.34
CA ALA A 258 -4.34 4.89 -2.51
C ALA A 258 -3.48 5.79 -1.63
N GLY A 259 -3.81 7.09 -1.56
CA GLY A 259 -3.15 8.02 -0.65
C GLY A 259 -3.86 8.05 0.69
N LEU A 260 -3.15 7.75 1.78
CA LEU A 260 -3.70 7.82 3.13
C LEU A 260 -4.04 9.26 3.49
N THR A 261 -5.32 9.56 3.63
CA THR A 261 -5.83 10.90 3.89
C THR A 261 -7.30 10.87 4.28
N SER A 262 -7.73 11.80 5.12
CA SER A 262 -9.15 12.04 5.43
C SER A 262 -9.83 12.99 4.46
N GLY A 263 -9.11 13.56 3.49
CA GLY A 263 -9.72 14.49 2.54
C GLY A 263 -8.79 15.41 1.77
N ASP A 264 -7.47 15.36 1.91
CA ASP A 264 -6.60 16.04 0.96
C ASP A 264 -6.46 15.17 -0.30
N TRP A 265 -6.31 15.82 -1.45
CA TRP A 265 -6.21 15.10 -2.73
C TRP A 265 -5.50 15.91 -3.83
N ASP A 266 -5.06 17.12 -3.53
CA ASP A 266 -4.40 18.00 -4.49
C ASP A 266 -2.91 17.66 -4.51
N VAL A 267 -2.45 17.12 -5.63
CA VAL A 267 -1.04 16.77 -5.85
C VAL A 267 -0.33 17.87 -6.61
N LYS A 268 0.93 18.11 -6.26
CA LYS A 268 1.76 19.15 -6.85
C LYS A 268 2.61 18.52 -7.93
N THR A 269 2.32 18.80 -9.20
CA THR A 269 3.11 18.25 -10.30
C THR A 269 4.30 19.12 -10.66
N GLU A 270 4.26 20.42 -10.36
CA GLU A 270 5.18 21.44 -10.91
C GLU A 270 5.38 21.24 -12.44
N SER A 271 6.30 21.97 -13.07
CA SER A 271 6.69 21.71 -14.46
C SER A 271 7.51 20.41 -14.62
N SER A 272 7.29 19.41 -13.77
CA SER A 272 8.07 18.18 -13.77
C SER A 272 7.76 17.36 -15.02
N SER A 273 8.81 16.92 -15.71
CA SER A 273 8.66 16.05 -16.87
C SER A 273 8.37 14.60 -16.49
N SER A 274 8.64 14.20 -15.23
CA SER A 274 8.52 12.82 -14.76
C SER A 274 7.77 12.71 -13.43
N LEU A 275 7.06 11.58 -13.24
CA LEU A 275 6.42 11.21 -11.97
C LEU A 275 7.44 10.99 -10.85
N SER A 276 8.65 10.55 -11.18
CA SER A 276 9.71 10.28 -10.20
C SER A 276 10.23 11.54 -9.49
N ASP A 277 9.96 12.74 -10.03
CA ASP A 277 10.38 14.01 -9.44
C ASP A 277 9.57 14.40 -8.19
N TRP A 278 8.34 13.85 -8.08
CA TRP A 278 7.40 14.15 -7.02
C TRP A 278 6.79 12.92 -6.35
N ILE A 279 7.06 11.71 -6.86
CA ILE A 279 6.72 10.44 -6.20
C ILE A 279 8.02 9.64 -5.97
N THR A 280 8.38 9.46 -4.70
CA THR A 280 9.61 8.75 -4.31
C THR A 280 9.30 7.42 -3.63
N PRO A 281 9.99 6.32 -3.97
CA PRO A 281 9.79 5.03 -3.31
C PRO A 281 10.24 5.09 -1.85
N ILE A 282 9.55 4.34 -0.99
CA ILE A 282 9.93 4.17 0.42
C ILE A 282 10.88 2.97 0.56
N PRO A 283 12.12 3.15 1.05
CA PRO A 283 13.05 2.04 1.26
C PRO A 283 12.56 1.02 2.30
N ALA A 284 12.95 -0.24 2.13
CA ALA A 284 12.62 -1.32 3.08
C ALA A 284 13.06 -1.01 4.52
N ALA A 285 14.21 -0.37 4.68
CA ALA A 285 14.79 -0.01 5.98
C ALA A 285 13.92 0.94 6.79
N TYR A 286 13.00 1.70 6.17
CA TYR A 286 12.17 2.64 6.93
C TYR A 286 11.24 1.94 7.93
N ASN A 287 10.85 0.69 7.68
CA ASN A 287 10.02 -0.06 8.62
C ASN A 287 10.74 -0.37 9.95
N SER A 288 12.07 -0.56 9.95
CA SER A 288 12.82 -0.75 11.20
C SER A 288 13.01 0.56 11.99
N HIS A 289 12.59 1.70 11.43
CA HIS A 289 12.63 3.01 12.09
C HIS A 289 11.26 3.46 12.58
N LEU A 290 10.22 2.64 12.42
CA LEU A 290 8.87 2.96 12.89
C LEU A 290 8.69 2.62 14.36
N ILE A 291 8.17 3.58 15.12
CA ILE A 291 7.87 3.44 16.55
C ILE A 291 6.46 3.90 16.89
N SER A 292 5.99 3.45 18.05
CA SER A 292 4.88 4.05 18.79
C SER A 292 5.33 4.36 20.21
N LEU A 293 4.88 5.50 20.72
CA LEU A 293 5.17 5.97 22.07
C LEU A 293 3.89 5.92 22.89
N SER A 294 3.93 5.24 24.05
CA SER A 294 2.74 5.03 24.87
C SER A 294 2.99 5.17 26.36
N GLN A 295 1.93 5.41 27.11
CA GLN A 295 1.92 5.48 28.57
C GLN A 295 0.66 4.84 29.11
N ASP A 296 0.77 4.24 30.29
CA ASP A 296 -0.37 3.68 31.01
C ASP A 296 -0.95 4.73 31.97
N SER A 297 -2.27 4.89 31.96
CA SER A 297 -3.03 5.74 32.87
C SER A 297 -4.26 4.99 33.36
N GLY A 298 -4.32 4.70 34.65
CA GLY A 298 -5.34 3.80 35.23
C GLY A 298 -5.29 2.40 34.61
N ASN A 299 -6.41 1.95 34.05
CA ASN A 299 -6.54 0.63 33.40
C ASN A 299 -6.42 0.70 31.86
N SER A 300 -5.96 1.82 31.31
CA SER A 300 -5.87 2.04 29.86
C SER A 300 -4.47 2.46 29.45
N THR A 301 -4.06 2.00 28.27
CA THR A 301 -2.85 2.47 27.59
C THR A 301 -3.23 3.53 26.58
N PHE A 302 -2.44 4.59 26.53
CA PHE A 302 -2.60 5.70 25.61
C PHE A 302 -1.36 5.84 24.73
N ALA A 303 -1.56 6.18 23.47
CA ALA A 303 -0.50 6.39 22.50
C ALA A 303 -0.39 7.88 22.13
N LEU A 304 0.84 8.33 21.97
CA LEU A 304 1.16 9.58 21.31
C LEU A 304 0.55 9.55 19.90
N THR A 305 -0.19 10.59 19.53
CA THR A 305 -0.98 10.61 18.29
C THR A 305 -0.91 11.97 17.62
N ASN A 306 -0.71 11.98 16.29
CA ASN A 306 -0.91 13.17 15.45
C ASN A 306 -2.40 13.44 15.24
N SER A 307 -2.92 14.43 15.94
CA SER A 307 -4.31 14.87 15.90
C SER A 307 -4.42 16.20 15.17
N ASN A 308 -4.43 16.15 13.84
CA ASN A 308 -4.55 17.31 12.96
C ASN A 308 -3.41 18.33 13.17
N GLN A 309 -2.16 17.85 13.10
CA GLN A 309 -0.93 18.62 13.30
C GLN A 309 -0.72 19.13 14.74
N SER A 310 -1.53 18.69 15.70
CA SER A 310 -1.27 18.78 17.15
C SER A 310 -0.95 17.41 17.70
N ILE A 311 -0.09 17.31 18.71
CA ILE A 311 0.26 16.02 19.33
C ILE A 311 -0.56 15.81 20.60
N THR A 312 -1.35 14.74 20.65
CA THR A 312 -2.20 14.37 21.79
C THR A 312 -1.94 12.95 22.27
N MET A 313 -2.36 12.65 23.51
CA MET A 313 -2.51 11.28 23.99
C MET A 313 -3.92 10.77 23.68
N GLU A 314 -3.99 9.71 22.89
CA GLU A 314 -5.25 9.04 22.53
C GLU A 314 -5.23 7.60 23.02
N LYS A 315 -6.40 6.95 23.11
CA LYS A 315 -6.46 5.52 23.44
C LYS A 315 -5.59 4.71 22.46
N PHE A 316 -4.81 3.77 22.99
CA PHE A 316 -3.94 2.92 22.16
C PHE A 316 -4.76 2.23 21.06
N PRO A 317 -4.41 2.39 19.78
CA PRO A 317 -5.28 2.01 18.68
C PRO A 317 -5.09 0.57 18.21
N GLU A 318 -6.14 0.01 17.60
CA GLU A 318 -6.06 -1.24 16.86
C GLU A 318 -5.32 -1.05 15.53
N PRO A 319 -4.47 -2.00 15.10
CA PRO A 319 -3.79 -1.92 13.82
C PRO A 319 -4.77 -1.89 12.64
N GLY A 320 -4.45 -1.09 11.63
CA GLY A 320 -5.23 -0.98 10.39
C GLY A 320 -6.34 0.06 10.45
N THR A 321 -6.18 1.06 11.31
CA THR A 321 -7.13 2.14 11.53
C THR A 321 -6.46 3.49 11.30
N ASP A 322 -7.25 4.55 11.09
CA ASP A 322 -6.70 5.92 11.05
C ASP A 322 -5.92 6.26 12.33
N SER A 323 -6.35 5.73 13.47
CA SER A 323 -5.67 5.97 14.74
C SER A 323 -4.33 5.23 14.82
N SER A 324 -4.19 4.01 14.28
CA SER A 324 -2.88 3.34 14.23
C SER A 324 -1.90 4.06 13.33
N VAL A 325 -2.39 4.60 12.21
CA VAL A 325 -1.64 5.44 11.28
C VAL A 325 -1.15 6.72 11.98
N ARG A 326 -2.03 7.43 12.71
CA ARG A 326 -1.69 8.67 13.44
C ARG A 326 -0.82 8.46 14.69
N ALA A 327 -0.82 7.25 15.25
CA ALA A 327 -0.03 6.88 16.44
C ALA A 327 1.31 6.19 16.09
N THR A 328 1.66 6.16 14.81
CA THR A 328 2.94 5.62 14.32
C THR A 328 3.82 6.76 13.84
N PHE A 329 5.09 6.74 14.23
CA PHE A 329 6.09 7.75 13.86
C PHE A 329 7.34 7.05 13.32
N ARG A 330 7.99 7.67 12.34
CA ARG A 330 9.33 7.31 11.91
C ARG A 330 10.35 8.11 12.71
N LEU A 331 11.30 7.41 13.30
CA LEU A 331 12.43 8.02 14.01
C LEU A 331 13.54 8.34 13.00
N ILE A 332 13.94 9.60 12.92
CA ILE A 332 14.96 10.10 11.99
C ILE A 332 16.15 10.57 12.81
N LEU A 333 17.36 10.06 12.56
CA LEU A 333 18.57 10.57 13.21
C LEU A 333 18.96 11.94 12.64
N ASN A 334 19.37 12.86 13.52
CA ASN A 334 19.83 14.20 13.15
C ASN A 334 21.35 14.29 12.91
N ASP A 335 22.02 13.17 12.65
CA ASP A 335 23.46 13.13 12.39
C ASP A 335 23.78 13.18 10.89
N SER A 336 24.81 13.96 10.53
CA SER A 336 25.31 14.12 9.15
C SER A 336 25.82 12.83 8.49
N THR A 337 26.05 11.79 9.28
CA THR A 337 26.23 10.42 8.79
C THR A 337 24.89 9.71 8.86
N TYR A 338 24.33 9.34 7.72
CA TYR A 338 23.17 8.45 7.56
C TYR A 338 23.46 7.05 8.15
N SER A 339 23.83 6.95 9.43
CA SER A 339 24.03 5.69 10.11
C SER A 339 22.65 5.10 10.33
N GLU A 340 22.23 4.21 9.43
CA GLU A 340 21.06 3.37 9.65
C GLU A 340 21.27 2.63 10.98
N PHE A 341 20.29 2.70 11.86
CA PHE A 341 20.23 1.82 13.01
C PHE A 341 19.42 0.57 12.68
N SER A 342 19.76 -0.54 13.32
CA SER A 342 19.07 -1.83 13.12
C SER A 342 17.77 -1.89 13.88
N GLU A 343 17.73 -1.31 15.09
CA GLU A 343 16.54 -1.27 15.94
C GLU A 343 16.33 0.12 16.57
N PRO A 344 15.09 0.57 16.81
CA PRO A 344 14.83 1.89 17.39
C PRO A 344 15.53 2.17 18.72
N LYS A 345 15.85 1.12 19.49
CA LYS A 345 16.58 1.22 20.77
C LYS A 345 18.03 1.73 20.58
N ASP A 346 18.63 1.52 19.42
CA ASP A 346 19.97 2.00 19.08
C ASP A 346 20.04 3.53 18.90
N ALA A 347 18.88 4.19 18.87
CA ALA A 347 18.79 5.64 18.84
C ALA A 347 18.89 6.29 20.23
N VAL A 348 18.81 5.50 21.32
CA VAL A 348 18.96 6.02 22.68
C VAL A 348 20.36 6.61 22.86
N GLY A 349 20.41 7.85 23.31
CA GLY A 349 21.62 8.67 23.46
C GLY A 349 21.87 9.64 22.30
N LYS A 350 21.15 9.50 21.17
CA LYS A 350 21.33 10.29 19.94
C LYS A 350 20.26 11.38 19.78
N SER A 351 20.54 12.34 18.91
CA SER A 351 19.58 13.37 18.50
C SER A 351 18.70 12.86 17.36
N VAL A 352 17.39 13.01 17.51
CA VAL A 352 16.34 12.46 16.66
C VAL A 352 15.28 13.49 16.31
N MET A 353 14.58 13.27 15.21
CA MET A 353 13.31 13.88 14.87
C MET A 353 12.23 12.78 14.77
N LEU A 354 10.98 13.14 15.04
CA LEU A 354 9.83 12.25 14.92
C LEU A 354 8.97 12.70 13.75
N GLU A 355 8.93 11.92 12.67
CA GLU A 355 8.05 12.15 11.53
C GLU A 355 6.76 11.34 11.69
N PRO A 356 5.57 11.97 11.71
CA PRO A 356 4.31 11.23 11.71
C PRO A 356 4.15 10.40 10.43
N PHE A 357 3.77 9.14 10.57
CA PHE A 357 3.61 8.22 9.44
C PHE A 357 2.60 8.72 8.38
N ASP A 358 1.60 9.49 8.81
CA ASP A 358 0.55 10.04 7.97
C ASP A 358 0.89 11.40 7.34
N PHE A 359 1.98 12.05 7.76
CA PHE A 359 2.49 13.32 7.20
C PHE A 359 3.99 13.19 6.85
N PRO A 360 4.35 12.39 5.83
CA PRO A 360 5.75 12.25 5.42
C PRO A 360 6.37 13.59 5.02
N GLY A 361 7.59 13.87 5.45
CA GLY A 361 8.29 15.13 5.26
C GLY A 361 8.01 16.20 6.33
N MET A 362 7.14 15.93 7.31
CA MET A 362 6.89 16.82 8.45
C MET A 362 7.36 16.16 9.75
N VAL A 363 7.69 16.95 10.75
CA VAL A 363 8.25 16.48 12.03
C VAL A 363 7.55 17.13 13.21
N ILE A 364 7.58 16.46 14.37
CA ILE A 364 7.16 17.06 15.64
C ILE A 364 8.11 18.19 16.00
N SER A 365 7.57 19.35 16.36
CA SER A 365 8.29 20.55 16.74
C SER A 365 7.64 21.23 17.96
N HIS A 366 8.45 21.80 18.85
CA HIS A 366 7.95 22.55 20.01
C HIS A 366 7.81 24.04 19.73
N GLN A 367 6.83 24.70 20.37
CA GLN A 367 6.59 26.14 20.22
C GLN A 367 7.12 27.00 21.39
N GLY A 368 8.01 26.39 22.19
CA GLY A 368 8.53 26.93 23.44
C GLY A 368 7.95 26.22 24.67
N THR A 369 8.50 26.51 25.84
CA THR A 369 8.09 25.89 27.10
C THR A 369 6.62 26.14 27.42
N GLU A 370 5.96 25.13 27.98
CA GLU A 370 4.55 25.07 28.34
C GLU A 370 3.57 25.19 27.16
N LYS A 371 4.06 25.20 25.91
CA LYS A 371 3.20 25.18 24.72
C LYS A 371 3.09 23.77 24.14
N SER A 372 1.95 23.50 23.51
CA SER A 372 1.69 22.24 22.83
C SER A 372 2.68 22.00 21.69
N LEU A 373 3.01 20.73 21.47
CA LEU A 373 3.79 20.29 20.33
C LEU A 373 2.92 20.26 19.08
N VAL A 374 3.54 20.58 17.94
CA VAL A 374 2.88 20.62 16.63
C VAL A 374 3.65 19.79 15.62
N VAL A 375 3.02 19.48 14.50
CA VAL A 375 3.67 18.91 13.31
C VAL A 375 3.96 20.05 12.34
N ALA A 376 5.23 20.23 11.98
CA ALA A 376 5.70 21.29 11.10
C ALA A 376 6.65 20.74 10.02
N ASP A 377 7.01 21.55 9.03
CA ASP A 377 7.97 21.15 8.01
C ASP A 377 9.35 20.88 8.65
N SER A 378 10.01 19.80 8.23
CA SER A 378 11.37 19.45 8.66
C SER A 378 12.42 20.55 8.44
N ALA A 379 12.17 21.49 7.53
CA ALA A 379 13.05 22.64 7.29
C ALA A 379 13.07 23.67 8.45
N ASP A 380 12.09 23.63 9.36
CA ASP A 380 11.93 24.61 10.43
C ASP A 380 12.79 24.27 11.67
N GLY A 381 14.10 24.50 11.55
CA GLY A 381 15.00 24.82 12.66
C GLY A 381 15.22 23.77 13.78
N SER A 382 15.89 24.20 14.85
CA SER A 382 16.34 23.33 15.96
C SER A 382 15.23 22.83 16.90
N SER A 383 14.01 23.35 16.78
CA SER A 383 12.90 23.03 17.69
C SER A 383 12.22 21.68 17.41
N SER A 384 12.62 21.01 16.33
CA SER A 384 12.18 19.67 15.95
C SER A 384 13.11 18.56 16.40
N VAL A 385 14.29 18.92 16.94
CA VAL A 385 15.34 17.98 17.31
C VAL A 385 15.28 17.70 18.81
N PHE A 386 15.17 16.41 19.13
CA PHE A 386 15.14 15.92 20.50
C PHE A 386 16.29 14.95 20.74
N ARG A 387 16.92 14.99 21.90
CA ARG A 387 17.79 13.93 22.37
C ARG A 387 16.94 12.81 22.97
N LEU A 388 17.06 11.62 22.40
CA LEU A 388 16.41 10.43 22.94
C LEU A 388 17.24 9.93 24.13
N VAL A 389 16.67 9.88 25.33
CA VAL A 389 17.36 9.38 26.54
C VAL A 389 16.56 8.26 27.19
N ALA A 390 17.21 7.49 28.07
CA ALA A 390 16.51 6.52 28.90
C ALA A 390 15.44 7.23 29.75
N GLY A 391 14.28 6.58 29.92
CA GLY A 391 13.14 7.18 30.61
C GLY A 391 13.50 7.61 32.04
N LEU A 392 13.09 8.83 32.38
CA LEU A 392 13.43 9.45 33.66
C LEU A 392 12.81 8.73 34.87
N ASN A 393 11.74 7.95 34.67
CA ASN A 393 11.10 7.17 35.73
C ASN A 393 11.85 5.88 36.13
N GLY A 394 12.99 5.59 35.49
CA GLY A 394 13.82 4.42 35.77
C GLY A 394 13.21 3.07 35.37
N LYS A 395 12.06 3.05 34.69
CA LYS A 395 11.45 1.80 34.19
C LYS A 395 12.20 1.32 32.94
N PRO A 396 12.44 0.00 32.80
CA PRO A 396 13.02 -0.55 31.59
C PRO A 396 12.14 -0.26 30.39
N ASP A 397 12.76 -0.17 29.20
CA ASP A 397 12.07 0.05 27.91
C ASP A 397 11.25 1.36 27.82
N THR A 398 11.52 2.31 28.72
CA THR A 398 10.98 3.67 28.62
C THR A 398 12.04 4.64 28.12
N VAL A 399 11.58 5.67 27.43
CA VAL A 399 12.41 6.74 26.86
C VAL A 399 11.83 8.11 27.20
N SER A 400 12.68 9.12 27.24
CA SER A 400 12.30 10.52 27.32
C SER A 400 12.92 11.30 26.17
N MET A 401 12.22 12.32 25.71
CA MET A 401 12.62 13.15 24.57
C MET A 401 12.98 14.54 25.09
N GLU A 402 14.27 14.82 25.25
CA GLU A 402 14.78 16.12 25.69
C GLU A 402 14.94 17.05 24.48
N SER A 403 14.50 18.31 24.53
CA SER A 403 14.74 19.26 23.44
C SER A 403 16.21 19.64 23.36
N GLU A 404 16.81 19.56 22.17
CA GLU A 404 18.19 20.03 21.95
C GLU A 404 18.31 21.56 22.06
N SER A 405 17.24 22.30 21.71
CA SER A 405 17.24 23.76 21.79
C SER A 405 16.82 24.32 23.15
N ASN A 406 16.25 23.47 24.02
CA ASN A 406 15.84 23.80 25.38
C ASN A 406 16.30 22.70 26.36
N GLN A 407 17.59 22.71 26.73
CA GLN A 407 18.17 21.73 27.64
C GLN A 407 17.41 21.66 28.98
N GLY A 408 17.20 20.44 29.46
CA GLY A 408 16.40 20.16 30.66
C GLY A 408 14.88 20.21 30.42
N CYS A 409 14.41 20.41 29.19
CA CYS A 409 13.00 20.41 28.84
C CYS A 409 12.61 19.22 27.96
N PHE A 410 11.50 18.58 28.28
CA PHE A 410 11.10 17.29 27.73
C PHE A 410 9.69 17.34 27.15
N MET A 411 9.40 16.42 26.22
CA MET A 411 8.02 16.10 25.86
C MET A 411 7.27 15.64 27.12
N TYR A 412 6.16 16.30 27.43
CA TYR A 412 5.43 16.14 28.67
C TYR A 412 3.94 15.94 28.40
N SER A 413 3.37 14.84 28.89
CA SER A 413 1.95 14.49 28.76
C SER A 413 1.09 14.88 29.96
N GLY A 414 1.71 15.18 31.11
CA GLY A 414 1.02 15.23 32.40
C GLY A 414 0.77 13.83 32.98
N VAL A 415 0.04 13.78 34.10
CA VAL A 415 -0.43 12.53 34.70
C VAL A 415 -1.95 12.53 34.78
N GLY A 416 -2.57 11.35 34.72
CA GLY A 416 -4.02 11.20 34.91
C GLY A 416 -4.87 11.88 33.83
N TYR A 417 -4.50 11.72 32.56
CA TYR A 417 -5.14 12.40 31.44
C TYR A 417 -6.28 11.60 30.79
N GLU A 418 -7.24 12.35 30.21
CA GLU A 418 -8.31 11.85 29.34
C GLU A 418 -7.86 11.88 27.86
N PRO A 419 -8.51 11.10 26.96
CA PRO A 419 -8.25 11.18 25.53
C PRO A 419 -8.30 12.62 24.99
N GLY A 420 -7.36 13.00 24.14
CA GLY A 420 -7.24 14.35 23.57
C GLY A 420 -6.33 15.29 24.35
N SER A 421 -5.73 14.83 25.44
CA SER A 421 -4.79 15.65 26.22
C SER A 421 -3.55 15.99 25.40
N SER A 422 -3.26 17.29 25.27
CA SER A 422 -2.16 17.79 24.45
C SER A 422 -0.80 17.54 25.10
N ILE A 423 0.18 17.14 24.29
CA ILE A 423 1.57 17.07 24.71
C ILE A 423 2.20 18.45 24.57
N LYS A 424 2.94 18.86 25.58
CA LYS A 424 3.68 20.12 25.61
C LYS A 424 5.17 19.88 25.84
N LEU A 425 5.97 20.93 25.67
CA LEU A 425 7.35 20.94 26.17
C LEU A 425 7.35 21.46 27.62
N SER A 426 7.89 20.72 28.58
CA SER A 426 7.98 21.15 29.98
C SER A 426 9.37 20.91 30.57
N CYS A 427 9.84 21.80 31.43
CA CYS A 427 11.21 21.77 31.96
C CYS A 427 11.28 21.15 33.34
N LYS A 428 12.37 20.42 33.59
CA LYS A 428 12.61 19.72 34.85
C LYS A 428 12.58 20.72 36.02
N PRO A 429 11.80 20.45 37.08
CA PRO A 429 11.80 21.29 38.28
C PRO A 429 13.13 21.18 39.04
N GLU A 430 13.41 22.17 39.90
CA GLU A 430 14.66 22.22 40.68
C GLU A 430 14.82 21.05 41.66
N SER A 431 13.72 20.43 42.09
CA SER A 431 13.69 19.24 42.94
C SER A 431 13.26 17.99 42.15
N SER A 432 13.71 16.80 42.56
CA SER A 432 13.21 15.54 42.00
C SER A 432 11.70 15.46 42.17
N ASP A 433 11.01 15.15 41.07
CA ASP A 433 9.56 15.10 40.98
C ASP A 433 9.18 13.82 40.22
N ALA A 434 8.71 12.82 40.96
CA ALA A 434 8.30 11.54 40.40
C ALA A 434 7.11 11.67 39.42
N GLU A 435 6.28 12.70 39.59
CA GLU A 435 5.17 13.00 38.68
C GLU A 435 5.71 13.49 37.34
N PHE A 436 6.69 14.40 37.37
CA PHE A 436 7.40 14.86 36.18
C PHE A 436 8.10 13.70 35.47
N GLU A 437 8.88 12.90 36.21
CA GLU A 437 9.60 11.74 35.65
C GLU A 437 8.65 10.73 34.99
N GLN A 438 7.48 10.49 35.57
CA GLN A 438 6.45 9.63 34.99
C GLN A 438 5.78 10.27 33.77
N ALA A 439 5.51 11.58 33.79
CA ALA A 439 4.87 12.31 32.69
C ALA A 439 5.76 12.48 31.45
N THR A 440 7.08 12.44 31.60
CA THR A 440 8.04 12.58 30.48
C THR A 440 8.58 11.24 29.97
N SER A 441 8.22 10.12 30.59
CA SER A 441 8.71 8.79 30.23
C SER A 441 7.66 8.01 29.46
N PHE A 442 7.99 7.59 28.23
CA PHE A 442 7.10 6.85 27.33
C PHE A 442 7.66 5.46 27.08
N SER A 443 6.80 4.43 27.08
CA SER A 443 7.17 3.13 26.52
C SER A 443 7.33 3.27 25.02
N MET A 444 8.47 2.85 24.49
CA MET A 444 8.75 2.84 23.05
C MET A 444 8.65 1.42 22.52
N LYS A 445 7.77 1.22 21.56
CA LYS A 445 7.56 -0.06 20.86
C LYS A 445 7.65 0.14 19.36
N ASP A 446 7.68 -0.95 18.60
CA ASP A 446 7.57 -0.91 17.14
C ASP A 446 6.29 -0.19 16.70
N GLY A 447 6.34 0.41 15.51
CA GLY A 447 5.19 1.08 14.90
C GLY A 447 3.97 0.16 14.79
N ILE A 448 2.78 0.72 15.04
CA ILE A 448 1.52 -0.01 14.94
C ILE A 448 1.15 -0.24 13.46
N SER A 449 1.51 0.72 12.60
CA SER A 449 1.40 0.66 11.15
C SER A 449 2.77 0.41 10.52
N ASN A 450 2.79 -0.21 9.33
CA ASN A 450 4.00 -0.48 8.55
C ASN A 450 3.81 -0.01 7.10
N TYR A 451 4.90 0.41 6.46
CA TYR A 451 4.90 0.65 5.02
C TYR A 451 4.76 -0.68 4.27
N HIS A 452 3.89 -0.68 3.26
CA HIS A 452 3.82 -1.80 2.33
C HIS A 452 5.09 -1.81 1.45
N PRO A 453 5.58 -2.96 0.98
CA PRO A 453 6.73 -3.00 0.06
C PRO A 453 6.54 -2.20 -1.24
N ILE A 454 5.29 -1.89 -1.58
CA ILE A 454 4.88 -1.05 -2.73
C ILE A 454 4.39 0.32 -2.21
N SER A 455 5.11 0.93 -1.27
CA SER A 455 4.78 2.26 -0.76
C SER A 455 5.68 3.34 -1.36
N PHE A 456 5.07 4.52 -1.55
CA PHE A 456 5.71 5.72 -2.09
C PHE A 456 5.27 6.94 -1.28
N VAL A 457 6.06 8.00 -1.32
CA VAL A 457 5.67 9.34 -0.88
C VAL A 457 5.40 10.20 -2.11
N ALA A 458 4.21 10.78 -2.21
CA ALA A 458 3.85 11.71 -3.27
C ALA A 458 3.74 13.15 -2.74
N LYS A 459 4.33 14.12 -3.43
CA LYS A 459 4.25 15.54 -3.04
C LYS A 459 2.85 16.10 -3.30
N GLY A 460 2.26 16.68 -2.26
CA GLY A 460 0.98 17.39 -2.38
C GLY A 460 1.14 18.90 -2.24
N VAL A 461 0.04 19.62 -2.47
CA VAL A 461 0.02 21.09 -2.36
C VAL A 461 0.11 21.55 -0.91
N LYS A 462 -0.64 20.87 -0.01
CA LYS A 462 -0.69 21.21 1.43
C LYS A 462 0.17 20.30 2.30
N ARG A 463 0.31 19.04 1.90
CA ARG A 463 1.04 17.99 2.60
C ARG A 463 1.42 16.89 1.62
N ASN A 464 2.42 16.07 1.96
CA ASN A 464 2.72 14.88 1.17
C ASN A 464 1.76 13.73 1.52
N PHE A 465 1.64 12.77 0.62
CA PHE A 465 0.80 11.58 0.76
C PHE A 465 1.65 10.33 0.86
N LEU A 466 1.35 9.48 1.84
CA LEU A 466 1.77 8.08 1.80
C LEU A 466 0.85 7.33 0.83
N LEU A 467 1.42 6.85 -0.27
CA LEU A 467 0.75 5.99 -1.24
C LEU A 467 1.00 4.51 -0.91
N THR A 468 -0.05 3.69 -0.97
CA THR A 468 0.01 2.24 -0.74
C THR A 468 -1.02 1.51 -1.61
N PRO A 469 -0.86 0.23 -1.98
CA PRO A 469 -1.86 -0.49 -2.76
C PRO A 469 -3.21 -0.54 -2.04
N LEU A 470 -4.31 -0.29 -2.76
CA LEU A 470 -5.66 -0.32 -2.18
C LEU A 470 -6.00 -1.64 -1.46
N LEU A 471 -5.47 -2.76 -1.96
CA LEU A 471 -5.67 -4.08 -1.36
C LEU A 471 -5.05 -4.22 0.04
N SER A 472 -4.09 -3.38 0.42
CA SER A 472 -3.45 -3.43 1.73
C SER A 472 -4.27 -2.73 2.83
N LEU A 473 -5.24 -1.89 2.45
CA LEU A 473 -6.01 -1.07 3.38
C LEU A 473 -7.19 -1.84 4.00
N ARG A 474 -7.42 -1.58 5.28
CA ARG A 474 -8.53 -2.06 6.11
C ARG A 474 -9.46 -0.89 6.40
N ASP A 475 -9.31 -0.22 7.55
CA ASP A 475 -10.26 0.78 8.03
C ASP A 475 -9.76 2.22 7.82
N GLU A 476 -8.52 2.36 7.34
CA GLU A 476 -7.89 3.65 7.08
C GLU A 476 -8.67 4.48 6.05
N SER A 477 -8.60 5.81 6.19
CA SER A 477 -9.10 6.78 5.22
C SER A 477 -8.12 6.90 4.06
N TYR A 478 -8.64 6.97 2.84
CA TYR A 478 -7.85 7.12 1.65
C TYR A 478 -8.55 7.88 0.53
N THR A 479 -7.75 8.29 -0.45
CA THR A 479 -8.20 8.81 -1.74
C THR A 479 -7.53 8.01 -2.86
N LEU A 480 -8.31 7.62 -3.88
CA LEU A 480 -7.81 6.90 -5.08
C LEU A 480 -7.52 7.83 -6.26
N TYR A 481 -8.24 8.95 -6.32
CA TYR A 481 -8.19 9.93 -7.38
C TYR A 481 -7.68 11.25 -6.85
N PHE A 482 -6.62 11.76 -7.45
CA PHE A 482 -6.01 13.02 -7.05
C PHE A 482 -6.33 14.09 -8.07
N ASN A 483 -6.43 15.33 -7.60
CA ASN A 483 -6.54 16.50 -8.45
C ASN A 483 -5.12 17.03 -8.73
N PHE A 484 -4.67 16.92 -9.99
CA PHE A 484 -3.33 17.31 -10.39
C PHE A 484 -3.29 18.81 -10.64
N GLN A 485 -2.59 19.54 -9.77
CA GLN A 485 -2.41 20.99 -9.89
C GLN A 485 -1.08 21.25 -10.62
N SER A 486 -1.18 21.90 -11.78
CA SER A 486 -0.06 22.33 -12.62
C SER A 486 0.72 23.48 -12.01
#